data_AF-A0A2H9TNG6-F1
#
_entry.id   AF-A0A2H9TNG6-F1
#
_cell.length_a   1.000
_cell.length_b   1.000
_cell.length_c   1.000
_cell.angle_alpha   90.00
_cell.angle_beta   90.00
_cell.angle_gamma   90.00
#
_symmetry.space_group_name_H-M   'P 1'
#
loop_
_entity.id
_entity.type
_entity.pdbx_description
1 polymer ?
#
loop_
_entity_poly.entity_id
_entity_poly.type
_entity_poly.pdbx_seq_one_letter_code
_entity_poly.pdbx_strand_id
1 'polypeptide(L)'
;MPTTAEHEIIVPLTVGKVESGAAIVLTDDLHMLEIPSSLLPNATVGTVLKIRITSASDLQLAREADFLALQTAILRNFGGRPDEGKIEGCLTMMDNTHTTVTVGWPQWEVLRGTSQATLKSIDAYVDGRKLPVMATDETSLRLTGLTPGTKYNVILIFRTTAGRFTTTNLSVATASYEDFSCLKVHPDGLSDDAMAALQQLGVQLVDFQGDKTAVVVTGRTRDELASGVDDGQLMRMADEFNVPVVTKEWVQACKEAGRMQSVSQFYCQ
;
A
#
# COMPACT_ATOMS: atom_id res chain seq x y z
N MET A 1 14.39 -9.97 53.22
CA MET A 1 13.46 -8.91 52.75
C MET A 1 13.21 -8.00 53.93
N PRO A 2 13.64 -6.73 53.90
CA PRO A 2 13.40 -5.83 55.01
C PRO A 2 11.92 -5.44 55.00
N THR A 3 11.24 -5.71 56.11
CA THR A 3 9.87 -5.27 56.37
C THR A 3 9.87 -3.74 56.39
N THR A 4 9.35 -3.11 55.34
CA THR A 4 9.19 -1.65 55.30
C THR A 4 8.16 -1.29 56.36
N ALA A 5 8.62 -0.84 57.52
CA ALA A 5 7.75 -0.26 58.54
C ALA A 5 7.03 0.93 57.90
N GLU A 6 5.70 0.83 57.78
CA GLU A 6 4.85 1.92 57.35
C GLU A 6 5.07 3.09 58.31
N HIS A 7 5.83 4.10 57.85
CA HIS A 7 6.01 5.31 58.61
C HIS A 7 4.74 6.13 58.49
N GLU A 8 3.88 5.99 59.49
CA GLU A 8 2.77 6.89 59.70
C GLU A 8 3.27 8.14 60.42
N ILE A 9 3.15 9.30 59.77
CA ILE A 9 3.49 10.59 60.35
C ILE A 9 2.20 11.35 60.61
N ILE A 10 2.05 11.81 61.84
CA ILE A 10 0.91 12.58 62.28
C ILE A 10 1.41 13.93 62.78
N VAL A 11 0.99 15.01 62.13
CA VAL A 11 1.45 16.37 62.45
C VAL A 11 0.25 17.25 62.81
N PRO A 12 0.21 17.85 64.02
CA PRO A 12 -0.73 18.91 64.36
C PRO A 12 -0.32 20.21 63.65
N LEU A 13 -1.30 20.94 63.15
CA LEU A 13 -1.12 22.15 62.35
C LEU A 13 -2.13 23.20 62.76
N THR A 14 -1.68 24.42 63.04
CA THR A 14 -2.55 25.55 63.36
C THR A 14 -2.75 26.42 62.13
N VAL A 15 -3.99 26.71 61.77
CA VAL A 15 -4.32 27.59 60.64
C VAL A 15 -3.99 29.03 61.01
N GLY A 16 -2.98 29.61 60.36
CA GLY A 16 -2.57 31.00 60.60
C GLY A 16 -3.29 32.01 59.71
N LYS A 17 -3.51 31.67 58.44
CA LYS A 17 -4.19 32.54 57.47
C LYS A 17 -4.95 31.69 56.45
N VAL A 18 -6.15 32.13 56.05
CA VAL A 18 -6.92 31.49 54.99
C VAL A 18 -7.29 32.55 53.94
N GLU A 19 -6.97 32.27 52.69
CA GLU A 19 -7.36 33.08 51.53
C GLU A 19 -8.13 32.21 50.52
N SER A 20 -8.69 32.84 49.47
CA SER A 20 -9.57 32.19 48.48
C SER A 20 -8.88 31.15 47.56
N GLY A 21 -7.70 30.65 47.92
CA GLY A 21 -6.97 29.64 47.12
C GLY A 21 -5.91 28.88 47.90
N ALA A 22 -5.29 29.52 48.90
CA ALA A 22 -4.30 28.90 49.77
C ALA A 22 -4.56 29.25 51.23
N ALA A 23 -4.08 28.37 52.11
CA ALA A 23 -4.05 28.57 53.54
C ALA A 23 -2.61 28.38 54.05
N ILE A 24 -2.22 29.23 54.99
CA ILE A 24 -0.95 29.13 55.70
C ILE A 24 -1.22 28.40 57.01
N VAL A 25 -0.57 27.26 57.19
CA VAL A 25 -0.63 26.46 58.42
C VAL A 25 0.74 26.35 59.07
N LEU A 26 0.76 26.33 60.40
CA LEU A 26 1.97 26.33 61.22
C LEU A 26 2.04 25.04 62.04
N THR A 27 3.18 24.36 62.01
CA THR A 27 3.49 23.26 62.93
C THR A 27 3.92 23.80 64.30
N ASP A 28 3.89 22.95 65.33
CA ASP A 28 4.42 23.28 66.66
C ASP A 28 5.93 23.60 66.63
N ASP A 29 6.66 23.00 65.69
CA ASP A 29 8.09 23.23 65.46
C ASP A 29 8.37 24.49 64.60
N LEU A 30 7.39 25.40 64.48
CA LEU A 30 7.49 26.67 63.75
C LEU A 30 7.73 26.55 62.24
N HIS A 31 7.52 25.37 61.64
CA HIS A 31 7.48 25.24 60.19
C HIS A 31 6.17 25.80 59.63
N MET A 32 6.29 26.56 58.54
CA MET A 32 5.18 27.12 57.79
C MET A 32 4.94 26.30 56.52
N LEU A 33 3.70 25.88 56.31
CA LEU A 33 3.27 25.16 55.10
C LEU A 33 2.16 25.95 54.40
N GLU A 34 2.26 26.02 53.08
CA GLU A 34 1.21 26.56 52.22
C GLU A 34 0.44 25.38 51.62
N ILE A 35 -0.86 25.31 51.92
CA ILE A 35 -1.74 24.22 51.47
C ILE A 35 -2.91 24.83 50.68
N PRO A 36 -3.28 24.29 49.50
CA PRO A 36 -4.48 24.71 48.80
C PRO A 36 -5.71 24.64 49.73
N SER A 37 -6.48 25.72 49.82
CA SER A 37 -7.61 25.78 50.76
C SER A 37 -8.71 24.75 50.45
N SER A 38 -8.77 24.24 49.21
CA SER A 38 -9.65 23.15 48.79
C SER A 38 -9.33 21.77 49.37
N LEU A 39 -8.08 21.56 49.82
CA LEU A 39 -7.66 20.31 50.46
C LEU A 39 -7.87 20.34 51.99
N LEU A 40 -8.23 21.50 52.54
CA LEU A 40 -8.56 21.64 53.95
C LEU A 40 -10.07 21.54 54.16
N PRO A 41 -10.53 21.00 55.29
CA PRO A 41 -11.93 21.15 55.69
C PRO A 41 -12.25 22.63 55.93
N ASN A 42 -13.53 22.98 56.06
CA ASN A 42 -13.96 24.34 56.41
C ASN A 42 -13.37 24.77 57.77
N ALA A 43 -12.18 25.35 57.74
CA ALA A 43 -11.38 25.74 58.90
C ALA A 43 -11.16 27.25 58.89
N THR A 44 -11.27 27.86 60.07
CA THR A 44 -11.01 29.29 60.29
C THR A 44 -9.62 29.50 60.90
N VAL A 45 -9.12 30.73 60.88
CA VAL A 45 -7.87 31.10 61.54
C VAL A 45 -7.91 30.70 63.02
N GLY A 46 -6.83 30.08 63.51
CA GLY A 46 -6.69 29.53 64.85
C GLY A 46 -7.16 28.09 65.01
N THR A 47 -7.79 27.49 63.98
CA THR A 47 -8.19 26.07 64.02
C THR A 47 -6.94 25.17 64.03
N VAL A 48 -6.91 24.18 64.91
CA VAL A 48 -5.87 23.14 64.91
C VAL A 48 -6.38 21.92 64.13
N LEU A 49 -5.69 21.61 63.04
CA LEU A 49 -5.90 20.46 62.17
C LEU A 49 -4.86 19.39 62.44
N LYS A 50 -5.17 18.15 62.06
CA LYS A 50 -4.26 17.01 62.18
C LYS A 50 -4.09 16.39 60.79
N ILE A 51 -2.90 16.49 60.22
CA ILE A 51 -2.59 15.82 58.95
C ILE A 51 -1.92 14.49 59.26
N ARG A 52 -2.47 13.43 58.66
CA ARG A 52 -1.92 12.09 58.67
C ARG A 52 -1.32 11.82 57.29
N ILE A 53 -0.03 11.52 57.25
CA ILE A 53 0.72 11.19 56.03
C ILE A 53 1.14 9.72 56.14
N THR A 54 0.69 8.91 55.20
CA THR A 54 1.02 7.49 55.10
C THR A 54 1.48 7.15 53.68
N SER A 55 2.36 6.16 53.55
CA SER A 55 2.74 5.61 52.25
C SER A 55 1.58 4.80 51.68
N ALA A 56 1.08 5.16 50.51
CA ALA A 56 0.02 4.42 49.82
C ALA A 56 0.61 3.42 48.82
N SER A 57 1.22 2.36 49.33
CA SER A 57 1.95 1.35 48.54
C SER A 57 1.05 0.69 47.48
N ASP A 58 -0.21 0.39 47.82
CA ASP A 58 -1.17 -0.21 46.88
C ASP A 58 -1.49 0.73 45.71
N LEU A 59 -1.66 2.02 45.98
CA LEU A 59 -1.92 3.02 44.94
C LEU A 59 -0.68 3.24 44.06
N GLN A 60 0.52 3.15 44.65
CA GLN A 60 1.77 3.22 43.89
C GLN A 60 1.91 2.05 42.93
N LEU A 61 1.65 0.82 43.40
CA LEU A 61 1.67 -0.39 42.57
C LEU A 61 0.64 -0.32 41.44
N ALA A 62 -0.58 0.16 41.73
CA ALA A 62 -1.62 0.34 40.71
C ALA A 62 -1.20 1.34 39.63
N ARG A 63 -0.64 2.50 40.04
CA ARG A 63 -0.16 3.52 39.09
C ARG A 63 1.02 3.05 38.27
N GLU A 64 1.92 2.26 38.86
CA GLU A 64 3.04 1.66 38.14
C GLU A 64 2.54 0.65 37.09
N ALA A 65 1.56 -0.17 37.44
CA ALA A 65 0.92 -1.09 36.50
C ALA A 65 0.25 -0.34 35.34
N ASP A 66 -0.52 0.71 35.62
CA ASP A 66 -1.17 1.55 34.59
C ASP A 66 -0.14 2.22 33.67
N PHE A 67 0.95 2.73 34.24
CA PHE A 67 2.04 3.33 33.49
C PHE A 67 2.70 2.32 32.55
N LEU A 68 3.04 1.13 33.05
CA LEU A 68 3.65 0.07 32.25
C LEU A 68 2.70 -0.45 31.16
N ALA A 69 1.40 -0.56 31.48
CA ALA A 69 0.38 -0.94 30.49
C ALA A 69 0.31 0.09 29.36
N LEU A 70 0.33 1.39 29.68
CA LEU A 70 0.36 2.45 28.68
C LEU A 70 1.64 2.41 27.83
N GLN A 71 2.81 2.27 28.45
CA GLN A 71 4.08 2.16 27.71
C GLN A 71 4.08 0.94 26.78
N THR A 72 3.55 -0.19 27.25
CA THR A 72 3.41 -1.41 26.45
C THR A 72 2.45 -1.20 25.27
N ALA A 73 1.33 -0.52 25.48
CA ALA A 73 0.39 -0.18 24.42
C ALA A 73 1.02 0.74 23.36
N ILE A 74 1.78 1.76 23.79
CA ILE A 74 2.53 2.66 22.89
C ILE A 74 3.56 1.87 22.09
N LEU A 75 4.36 1.04 22.76
CA LEU A 75 5.37 0.22 22.09
C LEU A 75 4.74 -0.76 21.09
N ARG A 76 3.61 -1.38 21.44
CA ARG A 76 2.89 -2.27 20.54
C ARG A 76 2.36 -1.55 19.30
N ASN A 77 1.85 -0.33 19.47
CA ASN A 77 1.20 0.42 18.39
C ASN A 77 2.18 1.20 17.51
N PHE A 78 3.31 1.64 18.07
CA PHE A 78 4.25 2.55 17.41
C PHE A 78 5.70 2.07 17.42
N GLY A 79 6.06 1.19 18.36
CA GLY A 79 7.42 0.71 18.57
C GLY A 79 7.80 -0.48 17.71
N GLY A 80 6.88 -0.99 16.89
CA GLY A 80 7.25 -1.95 15.84
C GLY A 80 8.18 -1.26 14.86
N ARG A 81 9.49 -1.58 14.91
CA ARG A 81 10.29 -1.51 13.70
C ARG A 81 9.52 -2.35 12.69
N PRO A 82 8.98 -1.77 11.61
CA PRO A 82 8.74 -2.63 10.49
C PRO A 82 10.09 -3.24 10.18
N ASP A 83 10.16 -4.57 10.16
CA ASP A 83 11.37 -5.24 9.73
C ASP A 83 11.81 -4.54 8.43
N GLU A 84 12.99 -3.90 8.46
CA GLU A 84 13.67 -3.50 7.22
C GLU A 84 13.87 -4.80 6.48
N GLY A 85 12.92 -5.12 5.61
CA GLY A 85 12.51 -6.50 5.49
C GLY A 85 11.93 -6.78 4.13
N LYS A 86 12.07 -8.04 3.74
CA LYS A 86 11.54 -8.52 2.49
C LYS A 86 10.02 -8.64 2.61
N ILE A 87 9.28 -7.97 1.73
CA ILE A 87 7.85 -8.25 1.57
C ILE A 87 7.76 -9.44 0.63
N GLU A 88 7.46 -10.61 1.19
CA GLU A 88 7.29 -11.83 0.41
C GLU A 88 5.91 -11.89 -0.23
N GLY A 89 5.84 -12.38 -1.47
CA GLY A 89 4.59 -12.73 -2.13
C GLY A 89 3.67 -11.57 -2.54
N CYS A 90 4.11 -10.32 -2.44
CA CYS A 90 3.27 -9.17 -2.82
C CYS A 90 3.26 -8.86 -4.32
N LEU A 91 4.29 -9.30 -5.05
CA LEU A 91 4.39 -9.10 -6.49
C LEU A 91 3.75 -10.27 -7.23
N THR A 92 2.76 -9.97 -8.06
CA THR A 92 2.09 -10.95 -8.93
C THR A 92 2.20 -10.53 -10.38
N MET A 93 2.38 -11.52 -11.28
CA MET A 93 2.25 -11.28 -12.71
C MET A 93 0.76 -11.26 -13.06
N MET A 94 0.28 -10.11 -13.55
CA MET A 94 -1.13 -9.90 -13.89
C MET A 94 -1.39 -10.26 -15.35
N ASP A 95 -0.50 -9.81 -16.24
CA ASP A 95 -0.62 -10.01 -17.67
C ASP A 95 0.76 -10.18 -18.31
N ASN A 96 0.82 -10.93 -19.38
CA ASN A 96 2.05 -11.26 -20.09
C ASN A 96 1.77 -11.32 -21.58
N THR A 97 2.60 -10.67 -22.38
CA THR A 97 2.60 -10.77 -23.84
C THR A 97 4.02 -11.04 -24.33
N HIS A 98 4.21 -11.06 -25.64
CA HIS A 98 5.53 -11.20 -26.25
C HIS A 98 6.51 -10.08 -25.84
N THR A 99 6.03 -8.83 -25.75
CA THR A 99 6.91 -7.66 -25.54
C THR A 99 6.53 -6.80 -24.35
N THR A 100 5.49 -7.19 -23.61
CA THR A 100 5.03 -6.45 -22.42
C THR A 100 4.69 -7.40 -21.29
N VAL A 101 5.02 -7.01 -20.06
CA VAL A 101 4.59 -7.71 -18.86
C VAL A 101 3.97 -6.70 -17.92
N THR A 102 2.79 -7.02 -17.37
CA THR A 102 2.16 -6.22 -16.32
C THR A 102 2.30 -6.95 -15.00
N VAL A 103 2.96 -6.33 -14.04
CA VAL A 103 3.06 -6.81 -12.66
C VAL A 103 2.17 -5.97 -11.76
N GLY A 104 1.53 -6.60 -10.78
CA GLY A 104 0.66 -5.97 -9.81
C GLY A 104 1.12 -6.21 -8.39
N TRP A 105 0.70 -5.33 -7.48
CA TRP A 105 0.86 -5.49 -6.04
C TRP A 105 -0.32 -4.89 -5.28
N PRO A 106 -0.61 -5.37 -4.06
CA PRO A 106 -1.63 -4.77 -3.20
C PRO A 106 -1.30 -3.32 -2.83
N GLN A 107 -2.33 -2.53 -2.51
CA GLN A 107 -2.14 -1.19 -1.96
C GLN A 107 -1.27 -1.20 -0.70
N TRP A 108 -0.54 -0.10 -0.47
CA TRP A 108 0.34 0.04 0.68
C TRP A 108 -0.40 -0.19 2.01
N GLU A 109 -1.67 0.21 2.12
CA GLU A 109 -2.54 -0.01 3.27
C GLU A 109 -2.69 -1.47 3.64
N VAL A 110 -2.72 -2.35 2.63
CA VAL A 110 -2.77 -3.80 2.82
C VAL A 110 -1.38 -4.33 3.19
N LEU A 111 -0.33 -3.82 2.55
CA LEU A 111 1.05 -4.25 2.78
C LEU A 111 1.62 -3.83 4.15
N ARG A 112 1.22 -2.67 4.67
CA ARG A 112 1.72 -2.14 5.95
C ARG A 112 1.16 -2.86 7.17
N GLY A 113 0.08 -3.63 7.03
CA GLY A 113 -0.58 -4.32 8.14
C GLY A 113 -0.90 -3.37 9.30
N THR A 114 -0.33 -3.62 10.47
CA THR A 114 -0.49 -2.77 11.67
C THR A 114 0.48 -1.59 11.74
N SER A 115 1.45 -1.50 10.83
CA SER A 115 2.43 -0.40 10.82
C SER A 115 1.75 0.91 10.44
N GLN A 116 2.05 1.99 11.17
CA GLN A 116 1.62 3.35 10.80
C GLN A 116 2.58 4.05 9.82
N ALA A 117 3.52 3.31 9.22
CA ALA A 117 4.46 3.87 8.27
C ALA A 117 3.74 4.42 7.03
N THR A 118 4.05 5.66 6.66
CA THR A 118 3.51 6.31 5.47
C THR A 118 4.44 6.08 4.29
N LEU A 119 3.87 5.71 3.15
CA LEU A 119 4.61 5.51 1.90
C LEU A 119 5.05 6.87 1.35
N LYS A 120 6.33 6.98 1.00
CA LYS A 120 6.92 8.18 0.38
C LYS A 120 7.15 8.01 -1.11
N SER A 121 7.57 6.83 -1.55
CA SER A 121 7.84 6.53 -2.96
C SER A 121 7.96 5.03 -3.19
N ILE A 122 7.74 4.63 -4.44
CA ILE A 122 7.93 3.27 -4.95
C ILE A 122 9.02 3.32 -6.02
N ASP A 123 10.12 2.60 -5.81
CA ASP A 123 11.17 2.44 -6.82
C ASP A 123 11.05 1.05 -7.44
N ALA A 124 10.90 0.96 -8.76
CA ALA A 124 10.91 -0.30 -9.50
C ALA A 124 12.28 -0.56 -10.16
N TYR A 125 12.73 -1.81 -10.11
CA TYR A 125 13.95 -2.30 -10.74
C TYR A 125 13.64 -3.51 -11.62
N VAL A 126 14.22 -3.52 -12.82
CA VAL A 126 14.19 -4.66 -13.74
C VAL A 126 15.62 -5.03 -14.09
N ASP A 127 16.04 -6.25 -13.75
CA ASP A 127 17.41 -6.75 -13.91
C ASP A 127 18.48 -5.76 -13.40
N GLY A 128 18.19 -5.15 -12.25
CA GLY A 128 19.07 -4.18 -11.59
C GLY A 128 19.02 -2.75 -12.15
N ARG A 129 18.28 -2.50 -13.24
CA ARG A 129 18.08 -1.14 -13.77
C ARG A 129 16.87 -0.50 -13.12
N LYS A 130 17.05 0.70 -12.58
CA LYS A 130 15.98 1.50 -12.00
C LYS A 130 15.09 2.08 -13.11
N LEU A 131 13.78 1.92 -12.95
CA LEU A 131 12.78 2.54 -13.82
C LEU A 131 12.46 3.98 -13.36
N PRO A 132 11.76 4.76 -14.20
CA PRO A 132 11.26 6.08 -13.81
C PRO A 132 10.43 6.03 -12.53
N VAL A 133 10.37 7.16 -11.83
CA VAL A 133 9.62 7.29 -10.58
C VAL A 133 8.14 7.04 -10.84
N MET A 134 7.56 6.16 -10.05
CA MET A 134 6.15 5.80 -10.09
C MET A 134 5.34 6.64 -9.11
N ALA A 135 4.04 6.80 -9.39
CA ALA A 135 3.15 7.45 -8.44
C ALA A 135 2.86 6.50 -7.26
N THR A 136 2.64 7.05 -6.06
CA THR A 136 2.49 6.24 -4.83
C THR A 136 1.16 5.50 -4.74
N ASP A 137 0.17 5.91 -5.54
CA ASP A 137 -1.15 5.33 -5.67
C ASP A 137 -1.21 4.20 -6.71
N GLU A 138 -0.14 4.02 -7.51
CA GLU A 138 -0.07 2.93 -8.48
C GLU A 138 0.09 1.56 -7.78
N THR A 139 -0.73 0.61 -8.23
CA THR A 139 -0.72 -0.80 -7.80
C THR A 139 -0.31 -1.75 -8.92
N SER A 140 0.09 -1.21 -10.07
CA SER A 140 0.55 -1.99 -11.20
C SER A 140 1.62 -1.25 -12.00
N LEU A 141 2.50 -2.03 -12.62
CA LEU A 141 3.55 -1.54 -13.50
C LEU A 141 3.51 -2.33 -14.80
N ARG A 142 3.36 -1.62 -15.91
CA ARG A 142 3.48 -2.19 -17.24
C ARG A 142 4.90 -1.98 -17.77
N LEU A 143 5.62 -3.07 -17.96
CA LEU A 143 6.91 -3.11 -18.63
C LEU A 143 6.67 -3.25 -20.14
N THR A 144 7.34 -2.41 -20.94
CA THR A 144 7.23 -2.41 -22.41
C THR A 144 8.60 -2.51 -23.06
N GLY A 145 8.63 -2.89 -24.34
CA GLY A 145 9.88 -3.03 -25.09
C GLY A 145 10.72 -4.24 -24.68
N LEU A 146 10.08 -5.28 -24.13
CA LEU A 146 10.75 -6.52 -23.74
C LEU A 146 11.01 -7.41 -24.96
N THR A 147 12.10 -8.17 -24.92
CA THR A 147 12.41 -9.21 -25.90
C THR A 147 11.55 -10.46 -25.64
N PRO A 148 10.91 -11.05 -26.66
CA PRO A 148 10.15 -12.30 -26.51
C PRO A 148 10.99 -13.49 -26.06
N GLY A 149 10.39 -14.42 -25.32
CA GLY A 149 11.05 -15.61 -24.78
C GLY A 149 12.18 -15.34 -23.77
N THR A 150 12.25 -14.12 -23.21
CA THR A 150 13.34 -13.69 -22.31
C THR A 150 12.83 -13.56 -20.88
N LYS A 151 13.66 -13.99 -19.91
CA LYS A 151 13.38 -13.86 -18.48
C LYS A 151 13.89 -12.53 -17.94
N TYR A 152 13.06 -11.85 -17.17
CA TYR A 152 13.34 -10.60 -16.47
C TYR A 152 13.09 -10.76 -14.99
N ASN A 153 13.88 -10.10 -14.15
CA ASN A 153 13.67 -10.08 -12.71
C ASN A 153 13.20 -8.70 -12.27
N VAL A 154 12.00 -8.66 -11.68
CA VAL A 154 11.37 -7.44 -11.21
C VAL A 154 11.46 -7.37 -9.69
N ILE A 155 11.86 -6.22 -9.18
CA ILE A 155 11.92 -5.91 -7.75
C ILE A 155 11.33 -4.52 -7.53
N LEU A 156 10.42 -4.40 -6.57
CA LEU A 156 9.98 -3.12 -6.03
C LEU A 156 10.63 -2.83 -4.68
N ILE A 157 10.93 -1.56 -4.45
CA ILE A 157 11.40 -1.04 -3.17
C ILE A 157 10.44 0.07 -2.72
N PHE A 158 9.72 -0.19 -1.64
CA PHE A 158 8.84 0.78 -0.99
C PHE A 158 9.64 1.59 0.03
N ARG A 159 9.69 2.90 -0.14
CA ARG A 159 10.34 3.82 0.81
C ARG A 159 9.29 4.46 1.69
N THR A 160 9.44 4.33 3.00
CA THR A 160 8.45 4.81 3.97
C THR A 160 9.09 5.70 5.03
N THR A 161 8.30 6.24 5.94
CA THR A 161 8.82 6.95 7.13
C THR A 161 9.57 6.04 8.10
N ALA A 162 9.33 4.73 8.05
CA ALA A 162 9.89 3.78 9.01
C ALA A 162 11.02 2.91 8.44
N GLY A 163 11.39 3.11 7.18
CA GLY A 163 12.47 2.36 6.53
C GLY A 163 12.19 2.06 5.07
N ARG A 164 12.98 1.13 4.51
CA ARG A 164 12.81 0.63 3.15
C ARG A 164 12.40 -0.84 3.18
N PHE A 165 11.41 -1.18 2.37
CA PHE A 165 10.97 -2.55 2.20
C PHE A 165 11.22 -2.98 0.78
N THR A 166 11.86 -4.13 0.62
CA THR A 166 12.18 -4.67 -0.70
C THR A 166 11.32 -5.88 -0.94
N THR A 167 10.70 -5.98 -2.10
CA THR A 167 9.92 -7.17 -2.47
C THR A 167 10.84 -8.33 -2.82
N THR A 168 10.34 -9.56 -2.72
CA THR A 168 11.04 -10.71 -3.30
C THR A 168 11.11 -10.57 -4.82
N ASN A 169 12.21 -11.01 -5.42
CA ASN A 169 12.38 -10.99 -6.86
C ASN A 169 11.29 -11.80 -7.54
N LEU A 170 10.50 -11.14 -8.40
CA LEU A 170 9.56 -11.82 -9.28
C LEU A 170 10.27 -12.06 -10.62
N SER A 171 10.53 -13.33 -10.94
CA SER A 171 11.05 -13.72 -12.25
C SER A 171 9.89 -13.90 -13.21
N VAL A 172 9.78 -13.03 -14.21
CA VAL A 172 8.76 -13.05 -15.26
C VAL A 172 9.42 -13.42 -16.59
N ALA A 173 8.75 -14.23 -17.40
CA ALA A 173 9.23 -14.62 -18.73
C ALA A 173 8.22 -14.15 -19.77
N THR A 174 8.67 -13.41 -20.77
CA THR A 174 7.81 -13.06 -21.92
C THR A 174 7.48 -14.30 -22.73
N ALA A 175 6.30 -14.30 -23.36
CA ALA A 175 5.91 -15.38 -24.26
C ALA A 175 6.88 -15.50 -25.46
N SER A 176 7.07 -16.72 -25.95
CA SER A 176 7.81 -16.98 -27.19
C SER A 176 6.99 -16.52 -28.39
N TYR A 177 7.63 -16.23 -29.53
CA TYR A 177 6.94 -15.88 -30.79
C TYR A 177 5.97 -16.97 -31.29
N GLU A 178 6.14 -18.20 -30.82
CA GLU A 178 5.31 -19.36 -31.18
C GLU A 178 4.10 -19.51 -30.24
N ASP A 179 4.08 -18.78 -29.11
CA ASP A 179 3.05 -18.90 -28.08
C ASP A 179 2.00 -17.79 -28.22
N PHE A 180 0.94 -18.13 -28.96
CA PHE A 180 -0.20 -17.25 -29.18
C PHE A 180 -1.20 -17.21 -28.00
N SER A 181 -1.02 -18.03 -26.95
CA SER A 181 -1.96 -18.10 -25.83
C SER A 181 -2.05 -16.81 -25.02
N CYS A 182 -1.00 -15.99 -25.09
CA CYS A 182 -0.88 -14.69 -24.45
C CYS A 182 -1.51 -13.55 -25.26
N LEU A 183 -1.91 -13.82 -26.51
CA LEU A 183 -2.42 -12.81 -27.42
C LEU A 183 -3.93 -12.63 -27.23
N LYS A 184 -4.32 -11.41 -26.87
CA LYS A 184 -5.72 -10.99 -26.82
C LYS A 184 -6.13 -10.38 -28.16
N VAL A 185 -7.17 -10.93 -28.78
CA VAL A 185 -7.66 -10.47 -30.08
C VAL A 185 -9.12 -10.06 -29.97
N HIS A 186 -9.44 -8.87 -30.46
CA HIS A 186 -10.81 -8.45 -30.69
C HIS A 186 -11.19 -8.68 -32.16
N PRO A 187 -12.08 -9.65 -32.44
CA PRO A 187 -12.54 -9.91 -33.80
C PRO A 187 -13.64 -8.92 -34.21
N ASP A 188 -13.46 -8.26 -35.36
CA ASP A 188 -14.44 -7.33 -35.91
C ASP A 188 -14.80 -7.67 -37.37
N GLY A 189 -16.07 -8.00 -37.64
CA GLY A 189 -16.54 -8.29 -39.01
C GLY A 189 -15.75 -9.38 -39.75
N LEU A 190 -15.20 -10.36 -39.02
CA LEU A 190 -14.39 -11.45 -39.59
C LEU A 190 -15.26 -12.55 -40.21
N SER A 191 -14.74 -13.18 -41.28
CA SER A 191 -15.34 -14.39 -41.85
C SER A 191 -15.13 -15.60 -40.95
N ASP A 192 -15.99 -16.61 -41.08
CA ASP A 192 -15.93 -17.85 -40.29
C ASP A 192 -14.57 -18.54 -40.38
N ASP A 193 -13.92 -18.50 -41.56
CA ASP A 193 -12.58 -19.06 -41.77
C ASP A 193 -11.49 -18.36 -40.94
N ALA A 194 -11.58 -17.03 -40.79
CA ALA A 194 -10.63 -16.25 -40.01
C ALA A 194 -10.86 -16.47 -38.50
N MET A 195 -12.12 -16.59 -38.08
CA MET A 195 -12.48 -16.97 -36.71
C MET A 195 -11.96 -18.37 -36.35
N ALA A 196 -12.09 -19.34 -37.27
CA ALA A 196 -11.53 -20.67 -37.09
C ALA A 196 -9.99 -20.64 -37.02
N ALA A 197 -9.32 -19.78 -37.79
CA ALA A 197 -7.88 -19.61 -37.72
C ALA A 197 -7.41 -19.05 -36.37
N LEU A 198 -8.12 -18.05 -35.82
CA LEU A 198 -7.84 -17.51 -34.48
C LEU A 198 -7.99 -18.58 -33.39
N GLN A 199 -9.07 -19.38 -33.45
CA GLN A 199 -9.28 -20.48 -32.52
C GLN A 199 -8.21 -21.57 -32.62
N GLN A 200 -7.75 -21.89 -33.84
CA GLN A 200 -6.66 -22.85 -34.05
C GLN A 200 -5.31 -22.35 -33.50
N LEU A 201 -5.06 -21.05 -33.55
CA LEU A 201 -3.88 -20.43 -32.95
C LEU A 201 -3.96 -20.39 -31.42
N GLY A 202 -5.14 -20.58 -30.82
CA GLY A 202 -5.31 -20.58 -29.37
C GLY A 202 -5.24 -19.18 -28.74
N VAL A 203 -5.60 -18.14 -29.50
CA VAL A 203 -5.65 -16.76 -28.99
C VAL A 203 -6.82 -16.57 -28.02
N GLN A 204 -6.72 -15.57 -27.14
CA GLN A 204 -7.83 -15.16 -26.28
C GLN A 204 -8.72 -14.18 -27.02
N LEU A 205 -9.93 -14.60 -27.38
CA LEU A 205 -10.93 -13.71 -27.97
C LEU A 205 -11.54 -12.84 -26.88
N VAL A 206 -11.44 -11.52 -27.04
CA VAL A 206 -11.93 -10.53 -26.06
C VAL A 206 -12.73 -9.43 -26.75
N ASP A 207 -13.70 -8.86 -26.03
CA ASP A 207 -14.35 -7.63 -26.47
C ASP A 207 -13.46 -6.43 -26.13
N PHE A 208 -13.18 -5.58 -27.11
CA PHE A 208 -12.28 -4.45 -26.90
C PHE A 208 -12.95 -3.39 -26.02
N GLN A 209 -12.55 -3.35 -24.76
CA GLN A 209 -13.01 -2.37 -23.77
C GLN A 209 -11.88 -1.40 -23.34
N GLY A 210 -10.90 -1.15 -24.23
CA GLY A 210 -9.74 -0.31 -23.93
C GLY A 210 -8.54 -1.05 -23.32
N ASP A 211 -8.46 -2.38 -23.49
CA ASP A 211 -7.27 -3.14 -23.09
C ASP A 211 -6.11 -2.86 -24.06
N LYS A 212 -5.08 -2.17 -23.56
CA LYS A 212 -3.85 -1.82 -24.30
C LYS A 212 -3.02 -3.04 -24.77
N THR A 213 -3.32 -4.25 -24.31
CA THR A 213 -2.67 -5.49 -24.78
C THR A 213 -3.42 -6.20 -25.91
N ALA A 214 -4.64 -5.75 -26.23
CA ALA A 214 -5.43 -6.34 -27.30
C ALA A 214 -4.91 -5.94 -28.69
N VAL A 215 -5.22 -6.76 -29.68
CA VAL A 215 -5.08 -6.46 -31.10
C VAL A 215 -6.47 -6.54 -31.74
N VAL A 216 -6.87 -5.50 -32.44
CA VAL A 216 -8.14 -5.52 -33.18
C VAL A 216 -7.87 -6.11 -34.55
N VAL A 217 -8.58 -7.18 -34.92
CA VAL A 217 -8.48 -7.78 -36.24
C VAL A 217 -9.81 -7.57 -36.95
N THR A 218 -9.79 -6.82 -38.05
CA THR A 218 -11.00 -6.50 -38.82
C THR A 218 -10.99 -7.13 -40.22
N GLY A 219 -12.17 -7.55 -40.66
CA GLY A 219 -12.41 -7.96 -42.05
C GLY A 219 -12.83 -6.81 -42.97
N ARG A 220 -13.00 -5.61 -42.41
CA ARG A 220 -13.56 -4.42 -43.06
C ARG A 220 -12.46 -3.42 -43.41
N THR A 221 -12.73 -2.55 -44.40
CA THR A 221 -11.84 -1.45 -44.78
C THR A 221 -11.96 -0.27 -43.82
N ARG A 222 -10.96 0.63 -43.78
CA ARG A 222 -10.97 1.78 -42.86
C ARG A 222 -12.16 2.72 -43.09
N ASP A 223 -12.58 2.89 -44.35
CA ASP A 223 -13.73 3.71 -44.71
C ASP A 223 -15.06 3.14 -44.17
N GLU A 224 -15.17 1.80 -44.12
CA GLU A 224 -16.33 1.11 -43.54
C GLU A 224 -16.35 1.23 -42.02
N LEU A 225 -15.18 1.14 -41.36
CA LEU A 225 -15.05 1.38 -39.91
C LEU A 225 -15.36 2.83 -39.54
N ALA A 226 -14.97 3.80 -40.36
CA ALA A 226 -15.19 5.22 -40.09
C ALA A 226 -16.66 5.65 -40.25
N SER A 227 -17.45 4.90 -41.03
CA SER A 227 -18.83 5.24 -41.39
C SER A 227 -19.89 4.64 -40.46
N GLY A 228 -19.54 3.63 -39.67
CA GLY A 228 -20.43 3.02 -38.67
C GLY A 228 -20.52 3.85 -37.38
N VAL A 229 -21.72 4.07 -36.87
CA VAL A 229 -21.96 4.90 -35.65
C VAL A 229 -21.27 4.30 -34.41
N ASP A 230 -21.23 2.97 -34.29
CA ASP A 230 -20.53 2.23 -33.23
C ASP A 230 -19.06 1.92 -33.60
N ASP A 231 -18.77 1.72 -34.88
CA ASP A 231 -17.44 1.32 -35.38
C ASP A 231 -16.43 2.49 -35.38
N GLY A 232 -16.93 3.70 -35.61
CA GLY A 232 -16.13 4.92 -35.45
C GLY A 232 -15.73 5.16 -33.98
N GLN A 233 -16.40 4.54 -33.01
CA GLN A 233 -15.99 4.54 -31.61
C GLN A 233 -14.85 3.54 -31.37
N LEU A 234 -14.91 2.35 -31.97
CA LEU A 234 -13.84 1.34 -31.87
C LEU A 234 -12.50 1.88 -32.40
N MET A 235 -12.50 2.52 -33.57
CA MET A 235 -11.27 3.09 -34.15
C MET A 235 -10.71 4.23 -33.28
N ARG A 236 -11.57 5.12 -32.78
CA ARG A 236 -11.16 6.20 -31.86
C ARG A 236 -10.57 5.66 -30.57
N MET A 237 -11.18 4.62 -29.99
CA MET A 237 -10.66 3.97 -28.79
C MET A 237 -9.33 3.26 -29.10
N ALA A 238 -9.21 2.56 -30.22
CA ALA A 238 -7.96 1.91 -30.60
C ALA A 238 -6.82 2.93 -30.74
N ASP A 239 -7.07 4.08 -31.37
CA ASP A 239 -6.11 5.18 -31.45
C ASP A 239 -5.79 5.78 -30.06
N GLU A 240 -6.79 6.01 -29.22
CA GLU A 240 -6.62 6.54 -27.85
C GLU A 240 -5.75 5.63 -26.97
N PHE A 241 -5.97 4.31 -27.06
CA PHE A 241 -5.21 3.31 -26.31
C PHE A 241 -3.95 2.84 -27.03
N ASN A 242 -3.67 3.36 -28.24
CA ASN A 242 -2.56 2.99 -29.12
C ASN A 242 -2.50 1.47 -29.40
N VAL A 243 -3.66 0.90 -29.70
CA VAL A 243 -3.89 -0.52 -30.00
C VAL A 243 -3.89 -0.71 -31.52
N PRO A 244 -3.14 -1.69 -32.06
CA PRO A 244 -3.08 -1.91 -33.50
C PRO A 244 -4.40 -2.49 -34.04
N VAL A 245 -4.90 -1.88 -35.12
CA VAL A 245 -6.03 -2.38 -35.92
C VAL A 245 -5.47 -2.99 -37.21
N VAL A 246 -5.58 -4.30 -37.36
CA VAL A 246 -5.00 -5.06 -38.47
C VAL A 246 -6.06 -5.79 -39.28
N THR A 247 -5.72 -6.15 -40.51
CA THR A 247 -6.61 -6.92 -41.39
C THR A 247 -6.51 -8.42 -41.14
N LYS A 248 -7.51 -9.18 -41.61
CA LYS A 248 -7.56 -10.66 -41.49
C LYS A 248 -6.34 -11.39 -42.07
N GLU A 249 -5.64 -10.80 -43.05
CA GLU A 249 -4.44 -11.36 -43.67
C GLU A 249 -3.31 -11.53 -42.66
N TRP A 250 -3.25 -10.71 -41.60
CA TRP A 250 -2.27 -10.88 -40.52
C TRP A 250 -2.43 -12.22 -39.80
N VAL A 251 -3.67 -12.64 -39.54
CA VAL A 251 -3.97 -13.92 -38.87
C VAL A 251 -3.53 -15.08 -39.75
N GLN A 252 -3.79 -14.98 -41.05
CA GLN A 252 -3.37 -16.00 -42.01
C GLN A 252 -1.84 -16.09 -42.10
N ALA A 253 -1.14 -14.96 -42.15
CA ALA A 253 0.32 -14.93 -42.15
C ALA A 253 0.92 -15.51 -40.86
N CYS A 254 0.30 -15.25 -39.70
CA CYS A 254 0.72 -15.85 -38.43
C CYS A 254 0.52 -17.36 -38.42
N LYS A 255 -0.59 -17.86 -38.99
CA LYS A 255 -0.91 -19.28 -39.12
C LYS A 255 0.07 -20.01 -40.06
N GLU A 256 0.35 -19.44 -41.23
CA GLU A 256 1.25 -20.03 -42.22
C GLU A 256 2.70 -20.07 -41.72
N ALA A 257 3.14 -19.02 -41.03
CA ALA A 257 4.50 -18.93 -40.50
C ALA A 257 4.71 -19.70 -39.17
N GLY A 258 3.62 -20.07 -38.48
CA GLY A 258 3.66 -20.72 -37.16
C GLY A 258 4.26 -19.83 -36.05
N ARG A 259 4.40 -18.53 -36.30
CA ARG A 259 4.99 -17.55 -35.36
C ARG A 259 4.39 -16.17 -35.58
N MET A 260 4.32 -15.37 -34.52
CA MET A 260 3.78 -14.01 -34.56
C MET A 260 4.54 -13.14 -35.58
N GLN A 261 3.80 -12.52 -36.50
CA GLN A 261 4.33 -11.61 -37.51
C GLN A 261 4.15 -10.15 -37.10
N SER A 262 4.99 -9.27 -37.65
CA SER A 262 4.86 -7.82 -37.44
C SER A 262 3.53 -7.31 -37.97
N VAL A 263 2.82 -6.52 -37.17
CA VAL A 263 1.54 -5.89 -37.55
C VAL A 263 1.70 -4.76 -38.57
N SER A 264 2.92 -4.22 -38.74
CA SER A 264 3.20 -3.02 -39.55
C SER A 264 2.77 -3.13 -41.02
N GLN A 265 2.79 -4.33 -41.59
CA GLN A 265 2.44 -4.58 -42.99
C GLN A 265 0.95 -4.83 -43.20
N PHE A 266 0.18 -4.97 -42.11
CA PHE A 266 -1.21 -5.41 -42.13
C PHE A 266 -2.14 -4.41 -41.44
N TYR A 267 -1.68 -3.19 -41.20
CA TYR A 267 -2.56 -2.13 -40.70
C TYR A 267 -3.72 -1.90 -41.66
N CYS A 268 -4.92 -1.75 -41.09
CA CYS A 268 -6.09 -1.38 -41.87
C CYS A 268 -5.87 0.03 -42.44
N GLN A 269 -5.69 0.09 -43.77
CA GLN A 269 -5.53 1.33 -44.54
C GLN A 269 -6.88 1.96 -44.84
#